data_AF-A0A0G9LJV4-F1
#
_entry.id   AF-A0A0G9LJV4-F1
#
_cell.length_a   1.000
_cell.length_b   1.000
_cell.length_c   1.000
_cell.angle_alpha   90.00
_cell.angle_beta   90.00
_cell.angle_gamma   90.00
#
_symmetry.space_group_name_H-M   'P 1'
#
loop_
_entity.id
_entity.type
_entity.pdbx_description
1 polymer ?
#
loop_
_entity_poly.entity_id
_entity_poly.type
_entity_poly.pdbx_seq_one_letter_code
_entity_poly.pdbx_strand_id
1 'polypeptide(L)'
;MNTSTTDINTKKLKKNAFRVTKERGMTASRVRVPGGLLKAEYLGLIQEIADKYGNGTVHLTTRQGFEIPGIDMEDISEVNIMLQPIIEGLEINQEVPGKGYTAAGTRNVSACIGNKVCPFGNYNTTNFAKKIEKAIFPNDLHFKIALTGCPNDCIKARMHDFGIIGMTEPQFDSSRCVSCGACIKACSKKSTGALHGENYRPVRDHSKCIGCGQCVISCPTGAWSRSKEKYYRLAIMGRTGKKNPRLAEDFIIWVDEESIIQIILNTYKYVKEYIAKDAPEGKEHIGYIVDRTGFMEFKKWALEGVQLSDKAILKENIYWSGVKY
;
A
#
# COMPACT_ATOMS: atom_id res chain seq x y z
N MET A 1 -18.03 13.07 -37.58
CA MET A 1 -18.19 13.07 -36.12
C MET A 1 -19.27 12.07 -35.78
N ASN A 2 -18.91 10.80 -35.54
CA ASN A 2 -19.87 9.80 -35.07
C ASN A 2 -20.15 10.10 -33.60
N THR A 3 -21.25 10.79 -33.32
CA THR A 3 -21.83 10.81 -31.98
C THR A 3 -22.44 9.44 -31.74
N SER A 4 -21.62 8.47 -31.30
CA SER A 4 -22.14 7.19 -30.80
C SER A 4 -23.13 7.52 -29.66
N THR A 5 -24.41 7.28 -29.94
CA THR A 5 -25.51 7.34 -28.98
C THR A 5 -25.52 6.04 -28.17
N THR A 6 -24.40 5.73 -27.53
CA THR A 6 -24.27 4.53 -26.71
C THR A 6 -24.89 4.80 -25.33
N ASP A 7 -26.11 4.32 -25.13
CA ASP A 7 -26.74 4.25 -23.81
C ASP A 7 -26.02 3.20 -22.96
N ILE A 8 -24.92 3.62 -22.33
CA ILE A 8 -24.05 2.74 -21.54
C ILE A 8 -24.15 3.07 -20.06
N ASN A 9 -24.36 2.02 -19.27
CA ASN A 9 -24.39 2.12 -17.81
C ASN A 9 -23.00 2.47 -17.26
N THR A 10 -22.76 3.77 -17.06
CA THR A 10 -21.48 4.29 -16.56
C THR A 10 -21.11 3.78 -15.16
N LYS A 11 -22.09 3.34 -14.34
CA LYS A 11 -21.82 2.72 -13.03
C LYS A 11 -21.17 1.35 -13.21
N LYS A 12 -21.71 0.53 -14.13
CA LYS A 12 -21.16 -0.79 -14.47
C LYS A 12 -19.75 -0.67 -15.05
N LEU A 13 -19.56 0.27 -15.99
CA LEU A 13 -18.25 0.59 -16.56
C LEU A 13 -17.23 0.99 -15.48
N LYS A 14 -17.59 1.93 -14.59
CA LYS A 14 -16.70 2.38 -13.51
C LYS A 14 -16.30 1.25 -12.56
N LYS A 15 -17.21 0.31 -12.26
CA LYS A 15 -16.90 -0.88 -11.46
C LYS A 15 -15.92 -1.80 -12.16
N ASN A 16 -15.98 -1.87 -13.48
CA ASN A 16 -15.10 -2.70 -14.30
C ASN A 16 -13.68 -2.12 -14.50
N ALA A 17 -13.22 -1.26 -13.59
CA ALA A 17 -11.98 -0.50 -13.63
C ALA A 17 -11.81 0.53 -14.77
N PHE A 18 -12.77 0.66 -15.67
CA PHE A 18 -12.79 1.70 -16.69
C PHE A 18 -13.13 3.10 -16.14
N ARG A 19 -12.76 4.15 -16.87
CA ARG A 19 -13.03 5.55 -16.53
C ARG A 19 -13.76 6.25 -17.67
N VAL A 20 -14.89 6.87 -17.36
CA VAL A 20 -15.51 7.84 -18.27
C VAL A 20 -14.53 9.02 -18.43
N THR A 21 -14.15 9.34 -19.66
CA THR A 21 -13.22 10.42 -19.96
C THR A 21 -13.96 11.72 -20.27
N LYS A 22 -13.21 12.79 -20.57
CA LYS A 22 -13.75 14.07 -21.05
C LYS A 22 -14.29 13.97 -22.49
N GLU A 23 -13.86 12.96 -23.24
CA GLU A 23 -14.28 12.72 -24.63
C GLU A 23 -15.48 11.78 -24.63
N ARG A 24 -16.55 12.17 -25.33
CA ARG A 24 -17.79 11.40 -25.37
C ARG A 24 -17.56 10.08 -26.11
N GLY A 25 -18.16 9.00 -25.61
CA GLY A 25 -17.98 7.65 -26.15
C GLY A 25 -16.63 7.00 -25.81
N MET A 26 -15.70 7.74 -25.19
CA MET A 26 -14.35 7.26 -24.90
C MET A 26 -14.15 6.99 -23.41
N THR A 27 -13.46 5.89 -23.13
CA THR A 27 -13.08 5.41 -21.81
C THR A 27 -11.57 5.25 -21.68
N ALA A 28 -11.10 5.04 -20.44
CA ALA A 28 -9.74 4.63 -20.16
C ALA A 28 -9.74 3.39 -19.27
N SER A 29 -9.01 2.35 -19.67
CA SER A 29 -8.84 1.13 -18.89
C SER A 29 -7.73 1.30 -17.86
N ARG A 30 -7.93 0.83 -16.63
CA ARG A 30 -6.90 0.84 -15.58
C ARG A 30 -6.40 -0.56 -15.32
N VAL A 31 -5.09 -0.75 -15.49
CA VAL A 31 -4.39 -2.00 -15.19
C VAL A 31 -3.79 -1.92 -13.80
N ARG A 32 -4.13 -2.90 -12.96
CA ARG A 32 -3.61 -3.02 -11.59
C ARG A 32 -2.24 -3.68 -11.65
N VAL A 33 -1.30 -3.21 -10.84
CA VAL A 33 0.06 -3.76 -10.70
C VAL A 33 0.45 -3.69 -9.22
N PRO A 34 0.02 -4.67 -8.40
CA PRO A 34 0.28 -4.67 -6.98
C PRO A 34 1.78 -4.63 -6.69
N GLY A 35 2.20 -3.65 -5.91
CA GLY A 35 3.60 -3.42 -5.58
C GLY A 35 4.47 -2.94 -6.74
N GLY A 36 3.87 -2.52 -7.87
CA GLY A 36 4.55 -1.88 -8.98
C GLY A 36 5.55 -2.78 -9.72
N LEU A 37 5.38 -4.11 -9.66
CA LEU A 37 6.23 -5.08 -10.34
C LEU A 37 5.40 -5.98 -11.24
N LEU A 38 5.77 -6.04 -12.51
CA LEU A 38 5.24 -6.93 -13.53
C LEU A 38 6.39 -7.56 -14.32
N LYS A 39 6.11 -8.69 -15.00
CA LYS A 39 7.03 -9.25 -15.99
C LYS A 39 7.05 -8.36 -17.24
N ALA A 40 8.20 -8.31 -17.92
CA ALA A 40 8.38 -7.49 -19.12
C ALA A 40 7.41 -7.85 -20.26
N GLU A 41 7.06 -9.13 -20.39
CA GLU A 41 6.11 -9.61 -21.42
C GLU A 41 4.74 -8.90 -21.36
N TYR A 42 4.28 -8.52 -20.17
CA TYR A 42 3.00 -7.83 -20.03
C TYR A 42 3.04 -6.38 -20.55
N LEU A 43 4.22 -5.77 -20.71
CA LEU A 43 4.34 -4.48 -21.36
C LEU A 43 3.95 -4.58 -22.84
N GLY A 44 4.30 -5.67 -23.52
CA GLY A 44 3.92 -5.92 -24.91
C GLY A 44 2.39 -6.02 -25.07
N LEU A 45 1.72 -6.71 -24.15
CA LEU A 45 0.25 -6.79 -24.14
C LEU A 45 -0.41 -5.42 -23.88
N ILE A 46 0.14 -4.64 -22.95
CA ILE A 46 -0.38 -3.28 -22.68
C ILE A 46 -0.22 -2.39 -23.92
N GLN A 47 0.93 -2.48 -24.60
CA GLN A 47 1.17 -1.77 -25.85
C GLN A 47 0.16 -2.18 -26.93
N GLU A 48 -0.04 -3.49 -27.14
CA GLU A 48 -0.99 -4.00 -28.14
C GLU A 48 -2.41 -3.49 -27.91
N ILE A 49 -2.88 -3.50 -26.65
CA ILE A 49 -4.19 -2.96 -26.29
C ILE A 49 -4.26 -1.44 -26.59
N ALA A 50 -3.20 -0.70 -26.25
CA ALA A 50 -3.15 0.75 -26.47
C ALA A 50 -3.13 1.11 -27.96
N ASP A 51 -2.41 0.35 -28.79
CA ASP A 51 -2.32 0.57 -30.24
C ASP A 51 -3.61 0.16 -30.97
N LYS A 52 -4.24 -0.94 -30.53
CA LYS A 52 -5.42 -1.51 -31.21
C LYS A 52 -6.74 -0.87 -30.80
N TYR A 53 -6.93 -0.63 -29.50
CA TYR A 53 -8.20 -0.13 -28.95
C TYR A 53 -8.06 1.24 -28.30
N GLY A 54 -6.86 1.65 -27.90
CA GLY A 54 -6.62 2.97 -27.34
C GLY A 54 -6.24 3.99 -28.40
N ASN A 55 -5.62 5.08 -27.95
CA ASN A 55 -5.08 6.12 -28.82
C ASN A 55 -3.54 6.04 -28.99
N GLY A 56 -2.95 4.86 -28.76
CA GLY A 56 -1.50 4.64 -28.84
C GLY A 56 -0.69 5.20 -27.66
N THR A 57 -1.35 5.68 -26.60
CA THR A 57 -0.67 6.19 -25.40
C THR A 57 -0.94 5.32 -24.18
N VAL A 58 -0.01 5.34 -23.22
CA VAL A 58 -0.16 4.67 -21.92
C VAL A 58 0.32 5.62 -20.83
N HIS A 59 -0.51 5.82 -19.80
CA HIS A 59 -0.19 6.66 -18.66
C HIS A 59 0.24 5.82 -17.44
N LEU A 60 1.39 6.17 -16.87
CA LEU A 60 1.88 5.60 -15.61
C LEU A 60 1.24 6.32 -14.43
N THR A 61 0.46 5.60 -13.64
CA THR A 61 -0.26 6.20 -12.52
C THR A 61 0.64 6.42 -11.31
N THR A 62 0.29 7.39 -10.47
CA THR A 62 0.99 7.65 -9.18
C THR A 62 0.92 6.48 -8.20
N ARG A 63 0.08 5.47 -8.47
CA ARG A 63 -0.03 4.23 -7.68
C ARG A 63 0.57 3.02 -8.40
N GLN A 64 1.43 3.24 -9.39
CA GLN A 64 2.22 2.22 -10.08
C GLN A 64 1.44 1.25 -10.97
N GLY A 65 0.16 1.53 -11.24
CA GLY A 65 -0.59 0.86 -12.31
C GLY A 65 -0.48 1.62 -13.64
N PHE A 66 -1.08 1.07 -14.70
CA PHE A 66 -1.17 1.69 -16.01
C PHE A 66 -2.60 2.17 -16.29
N GLU A 67 -2.74 3.20 -17.10
CA GLU A 67 -4.01 3.64 -17.67
C GLU A 67 -3.89 3.73 -19.18
N ILE A 68 -4.80 3.08 -19.91
CA ILE A 68 -4.85 3.03 -21.37
C ILE A 68 -6.05 3.87 -21.83
N PRO A 69 -5.84 5.13 -22.26
CA PRO A 69 -6.90 6.03 -22.69
C PRO A 69 -7.32 5.80 -24.14
N GLY A 70 -8.48 6.38 -24.50
CA GLY A 70 -8.97 6.41 -25.88
C GLY A 70 -9.65 5.13 -26.32
N ILE A 71 -10.12 4.31 -25.38
CA ILE A 71 -10.85 3.08 -25.67
C ILE A 71 -12.31 3.42 -25.94
N ASP A 72 -12.87 2.98 -27.07
CA ASP A 72 -14.31 3.11 -27.31
C ASP A 72 -15.09 2.26 -26.29
N MET A 73 -16.21 2.76 -25.80
CA MET A 73 -17.01 2.01 -24.85
C MET A 73 -17.57 0.68 -25.42
N GLU A 74 -17.68 0.57 -26.75
CA GLU A 74 -18.07 -0.67 -27.44
C GLU A 74 -17.00 -1.76 -27.30
N ASP A 75 -15.72 -1.40 -27.27
CA ASP A 75 -14.57 -2.32 -27.22
C ASP A 75 -14.22 -2.84 -25.80
N ILE A 76 -14.99 -2.47 -24.78
CA ILE A 76 -14.72 -2.83 -23.38
C ILE A 76 -14.62 -4.35 -23.20
N SER A 77 -15.45 -5.13 -23.90
CA SER A 77 -15.50 -6.58 -23.75
C SER A 77 -14.23 -7.25 -24.28
N GLU A 78 -13.74 -6.77 -25.42
CA GLU A 78 -12.55 -7.23 -26.12
C GLU A 78 -11.30 -6.89 -25.32
N VAL A 79 -11.22 -5.66 -24.81
CA VAL A 79 -10.13 -5.23 -23.93
C VAL A 79 -10.09 -6.08 -22.66
N ASN A 80 -11.24 -6.40 -22.07
CA ASN A 80 -11.31 -7.27 -20.88
C ASN A 80 -10.74 -8.67 -21.13
N ILE A 81 -10.95 -9.24 -22.32
CA ILE A 81 -10.37 -10.52 -22.71
C ILE A 81 -8.84 -10.39 -22.85
N MET A 82 -8.35 -9.32 -23.49
CA MET A 82 -6.91 -9.09 -23.66
C MET A 82 -6.17 -8.80 -22.36
N LEU A 83 -6.85 -8.26 -21.36
CA LEU A 83 -6.28 -8.05 -20.03
C LEU A 83 -6.10 -9.35 -19.24
N GLN A 84 -6.74 -10.45 -19.66
CA GLN A 84 -6.78 -11.70 -18.90
C GLN A 84 -5.38 -12.25 -18.54
N PRO A 85 -4.40 -12.34 -19.47
CA PRO A 85 -3.07 -12.85 -19.14
C PRO A 85 -2.32 -11.97 -18.12
N ILE A 86 -2.60 -10.67 -18.11
CA ILE A 86 -2.02 -9.72 -17.15
C ILE A 86 -2.64 -9.94 -15.77
N ILE A 87 -3.96 -10.10 -15.70
CA ILE A 87 -4.71 -10.35 -14.46
C ILE A 87 -4.24 -11.64 -13.79
N GLU A 88 -4.13 -12.72 -14.57
CA GLU A 88 -3.65 -14.02 -14.12
C GLU A 88 -2.17 -13.96 -13.71
N GLY A 89 -1.34 -13.33 -14.54
CA GLY A 89 0.09 -13.16 -14.30
C GLY A 89 0.45 -12.36 -13.05
N LEU A 90 -0.41 -11.42 -12.69
CA LEU A 90 -0.30 -10.62 -11.46
C LEU A 90 -1.02 -11.27 -10.27
N GLU A 91 -1.65 -12.42 -10.49
CA GLU A 91 -2.36 -13.21 -9.48
C GLU A 91 -3.46 -12.42 -8.77
N ILE A 92 -4.21 -11.62 -9.52
CA ILE A 92 -5.37 -10.88 -9.02
C ILE A 92 -6.54 -11.85 -8.86
N ASN A 93 -7.26 -11.78 -7.73
CA ASN A 93 -8.40 -12.63 -7.43
C ASN A 93 -9.66 -12.25 -8.23
N GLN A 94 -9.60 -12.45 -9.54
CA GLN A 94 -10.74 -12.24 -10.42
C GLN A 94 -11.78 -13.34 -10.23
N GLU A 95 -13.05 -12.95 -10.11
CA GLU A 95 -14.16 -13.90 -9.92
C GLU A 95 -14.54 -14.63 -11.21
N VAL A 96 -14.47 -13.93 -12.35
CA VAL A 96 -14.92 -14.45 -13.66
C VAL A 96 -13.88 -14.11 -14.74
N PRO A 97 -13.20 -15.11 -15.32
CA PRO A 97 -12.28 -14.93 -16.44
C PRO A 97 -12.91 -14.20 -17.63
N GLY A 98 -12.13 -13.38 -18.33
CA GLY A 98 -12.56 -12.63 -19.52
C GLY A 98 -13.50 -11.46 -19.23
N LYS A 99 -13.84 -11.18 -17.97
CA LYS A 99 -14.66 -10.02 -17.57
C LYS A 99 -13.84 -8.86 -17.00
N GLY A 100 -12.51 -8.91 -17.11
CA GLY A 100 -11.61 -7.89 -16.57
C GLY A 100 -11.70 -7.74 -15.05
N TYR A 101 -11.42 -6.54 -14.54
CA TYR A 101 -11.50 -6.29 -13.10
C TYR A 101 -12.96 -6.10 -12.66
N THR A 102 -13.48 -6.91 -11.73
CA THR A 102 -14.89 -6.79 -11.30
C THR A 102 -15.16 -5.66 -10.31
N ALA A 103 -14.10 -5.04 -9.77
CA ALA A 103 -14.18 -3.93 -8.84
C ALA A 103 -13.09 -2.87 -9.08
N ALA A 104 -13.40 -1.62 -8.71
CA ALA A 104 -12.52 -0.48 -8.98
C ALA A 104 -12.34 0.49 -7.80
N GLY A 105 -12.99 0.22 -6.68
CA GLY A 105 -13.00 1.07 -5.51
C GLY A 105 -11.66 1.09 -4.79
N THR A 106 -11.22 -0.10 -4.35
CA THR A 106 -9.91 -0.25 -3.73
C THR A 106 -8.85 0.07 -4.76
N ARG A 107 -8.00 1.05 -4.47
CA ARG A 107 -6.95 1.48 -5.39
C ARG A 107 -5.84 0.42 -5.44
N ASN A 108 -5.04 0.47 -6.50
CA ASN A 108 -3.87 -0.37 -6.64
C ASN A 108 -2.97 -0.25 -5.40
N VAL A 109 -2.58 -1.37 -4.81
CA VAL A 109 -1.67 -1.41 -3.67
C VAL A 109 -0.26 -1.04 -4.15
N SER A 110 0.27 0.08 -3.66
CA SER A 110 1.56 0.60 -4.10
C SER A 110 2.69 0.19 -3.15
N ALA A 111 3.89 0.03 -3.68
CA ALA A 111 5.06 -0.31 -2.87
C ALA A 111 6.35 0.30 -3.41
N CYS A 112 7.30 0.63 -2.53
CA CYS A 112 8.68 0.83 -2.99
C CYS A 112 9.30 -0.51 -3.46
N ILE A 113 10.47 -0.47 -4.12
CA ILE A 113 11.17 -1.66 -4.62
C ILE A 113 11.55 -2.68 -3.52
N GLY A 114 11.60 -2.24 -2.26
CA GLY A 114 11.87 -3.10 -1.10
C GLY A 114 13.26 -3.74 -1.12
N ASN A 115 13.42 -4.82 -0.38
CA ASN A 115 14.69 -5.54 -0.26
C ASN A 115 15.08 -6.38 -1.48
N LYS A 116 14.30 -6.32 -2.57
CA LYS A 116 14.69 -6.94 -3.85
C LYS A 116 15.92 -6.28 -4.46
N VAL A 117 16.05 -4.97 -4.26
CA VAL A 117 17.16 -4.16 -4.80
C VAL A 117 17.73 -3.22 -3.73
N CYS A 118 16.86 -2.58 -2.94
CA CYS A 118 17.30 -1.54 -2.02
C CYS A 118 17.94 -2.14 -0.76
N PRO A 119 19.19 -1.78 -0.42
CA PRO A 119 19.88 -2.30 0.75
C PRO A 119 19.24 -1.84 2.07
N PHE A 120 18.42 -0.79 2.05
CA PHE A 120 17.66 -0.32 3.22
C PHE A 120 16.38 -1.11 3.48
N GLY A 121 15.86 -1.84 2.47
CA GLY A 121 14.61 -2.59 2.61
C GLY A 121 14.71 -3.68 3.68
N ASN A 122 13.80 -3.66 4.65
CA ASN A 122 13.75 -4.65 5.73
C ASN A 122 12.96 -5.92 5.34
N TYR A 123 12.16 -5.85 4.27
CA TYR A 123 11.32 -6.95 3.79
C TYR A 123 11.00 -6.79 2.29
N ASN A 124 10.39 -7.82 1.72
CA ASN A 124 9.93 -7.83 0.34
C ASN A 124 8.55 -7.18 0.23
N THR A 125 8.57 -5.89 -0.07
CA THR A 125 7.38 -5.03 -0.16
C THR A 125 6.42 -5.47 -1.26
N THR A 126 6.92 -5.88 -2.43
CA THR A 126 6.08 -6.37 -3.54
C THR A 126 5.32 -7.63 -3.17
N ASN A 127 5.96 -8.60 -2.50
CA ASN A 127 5.29 -9.84 -2.11
C ASN A 127 4.17 -9.56 -1.10
N PHE A 128 4.41 -8.69 -0.12
CA PHE A 128 3.37 -8.32 0.84
C PHE A 128 2.24 -7.52 0.18
N ALA A 129 2.56 -6.63 -0.77
CA ALA A 129 1.55 -5.91 -1.56
C ALA A 129 0.62 -6.88 -2.33
N LYS A 130 1.18 -7.93 -2.94
CA LYS A 130 0.41 -8.98 -3.62
C LYS A 130 -0.49 -9.77 -2.65
N LYS A 131 0.00 -10.12 -1.45
CA LYS A 131 -0.82 -10.80 -0.43
C LYS A 131 -2.01 -9.94 -0.02
N ILE A 132 -1.77 -8.64 0.23
CA ILE A 132 -2.83 -7.68 0.56
C ILE A 132 -3.82 -7.55 -0.59
N GLU A 133 -3.34 -7.42 -1.83
CA GLU A 133 -4.22 -7.35 -3.01
C GLU A 133 -5.14 -8.57 -3.10
N LYS A 134 -4.61 -9.79 -2.94
CA LYS A 134 -5.39 -11.03 -2.90
C LYS A 134 -6.44 -11.02 -1.79
N ALA A 135 -6.11 -10.47 -0.62
CA ALA A 135 -7.05 -10.43 0.50
C ALA A 135 -8.21 -9.45 0.28
N ILE A 136 -7.97 -8.32 -0.41
CA ILE A 136 -8.94 -7.21 -0.49
C ILE A 136 -9.67 -7.09 -1.83
N PHE A 137 -9.16 -7.71 -2.90
CA PHE A 137 -9.83 -7.70 -4.19
C PHE A 137 -10.75 -8.92 -4.31
N PRO A 138 -12.00 -8.76 -4.83
CA PRO A 138 -12.62 -7.53 -5.32
C PRO A 138 -13.32 -6.72 -4.21
N ASN A 139 -13.18 -5.38 -4.27
CA ASN A 139 -13.91 -4.48 -3.38
C ASN A 139 -14.10 -3.07 -3.98
N ASP A 140 -15.29 -2.49 -3.76
CA ASP A 140 -15.70 -1.18 -4.27
C ASP A 140 -15.49 -0.02 -3.28
N LEU A 141 -15.00 -0.30 -2.06
CA LEU A 141 -14.68 0.73 -1.07
C LEU A 141 -13.37 1.45 -1.40
N HIS A 142 -13.35 2.77 -1.21
CA HIS A 142 -12.27 3.62 -1.72
C HIS A 142 -11.06 3.68 -0.78
N PHE A 143 -10.27 2.61 -0.77
CA PHE A 143 -9.10 2.47 0.11
C PHE A 143 -7.80 2.66 -0.69
N LYS A 144 -6.79 3.24 -0.04
CA LYS A 144 -5.43 3.40 -0.55
C LYS A 144 -4.47 2.76 0.45
N ILE A 145 -3.66 1.83 -0.04
CA ILE A 145 -2.69 1.10 0.79
C ILE A 145 -1.32 1.24 0.15
N ALA A 146 -0.32 1.55 0.96
CA ALA A 146 1.05 1.70 0.49
C ALA A 146 2.08 1.07 1.43
N LEU A 147 3.09 0.44 0.83
CA LEU A 147 4.12 -0.33 1.51
C LEU A 147 5.52 0.25 1.25
N THR A 148 6.27 0.51 2.31
CA THR A 148 7.66 0.98 2.21
C THR A 148 8.58 0.08 3.02
N GLY A 149 9.74 -0.26 2.46
CA GLY A 149 10.66 -1.23 3.05
C GLY A 149 11.35 -0.73 4.33
N CYS A 150 11.38 0.58 4.57
CA CYS A 150 12.07 1.20 5.69
C CYS A 150 11.51 2.61 5.98
N PRO A 151 11.91 3.24 7.10
CA PRO A 151 11.44 4.57 7.50
C PRO A 151 11.78 5.74 6.55
N ASN A 152 12.63 5.55 5.53
CA ASN A 152 12.88 6.60 4.51
C ASN A 152 11.63 6.92 3.67
N ASP A 153 10.63 6.03 3.69
CA ASP A 153 9.32 6.24 3.10
C ASP A 153 9.30 6.70 1.63
N CYS A 154 9.96 5.94 0.75
CA CYS A 154 10.06 6.27 -0.67
C CYS A 154 8.68 6.33 -1.37
N ILE A 155 7.70 5.54 -0.92
CA ILE A 155 6.34 5.51 -1.49
C ILE A 155 5.39 6.54 -0.86
N LYS A 156 5.83 7.26 0.18
CA LYS A 156 4.98 8.18 0.96
C LYS A 156 3.77 7.45 1.55
N ALA A 157 4.03 6.34 2.24
CA ALA A 157 3.08 5.47 2.87
C ALA A 157 2.16 6.22 3.84
N ARG A 158 2.65 7.26 4.52
CA ARG A 158 1.82 8.09 5.41
C ARG A 158 0.76 8.94 4.70
N MET A 159 0.76 9.02 3.37
CA MET A 159 -0.30 9.71 2.62
C MET A 159 -1.50 8.80 2.31
N HIS A 160 -1.46 7.54 2.74
CA HIS A 160 -2.44 6.51 2.44
C HIS A 160 -3.31 6.16 3.66
N ASP A 161 -4.45 5.53 3.42
CA ASP A 161 -5.35 5.07 4.49
C ASP A 161 -4.65 4.06 5.40
N PHE A 162 -3.82 3.20 4.78
CA PHE A 162 -2.92 2.29 5.47
C PHE A 162 -1.50 2.44 4.91
N GLY A 163 -0.60 2.94 5.74
CA GLY A 163 0.83 3.01 5.47
C GLY A 163 1.56 1.91 6.22
N ILE A 164 2.20 0.99 5.52
CA ILE A 164 2.95 -0.12 6.11
C ILE A 164 4.44 0.15 5.93
N ILE A 165 5.13 0.39 7.03
CA ILE A 165 6.53 0.79 7.05
C ILE A 165 7.36 -0.34 7.66
N GLY A 166 8.28 -0.89 6.88
CA GLY A 166 9.12 -2.03 7.27
C GLY A 166 10.07 -1.70 8.42
N MET A 167 10.08 -2.57 9.41
CA MET A 167 10.99 -2.54 10.54
C MET A 167 11.80 -3.83 10.55
N THR A 168 12.99 -3.75 11.12
CA THR A 168 13.74 -4.93 11.55
C THR A 168 14.07 -4.75 13.02
N GLU A 169 14.06 -5.83 13.79
CA GLU A 169 14.71 -5.84 15.08
C GLU A 169 16.18 -6.25 14.86
N PRO A 170 17.16 -5.34 14.94
CA PRO A 170 18.56 -5.71 14.75
C PRO A 170 19.02 -6.76 15.76
N GLN A 171 19.69 -7.80 15.30
CA GLN A 171 20.27 -8.85 16.14
C GLN A 171 21.78 -8.65 16.22
N PHE A 172 22.34 -8.63 17.43
CA PHE A 172 23.75 -8.39 17.67
C PHE A 172 24.49 -9.68 18.02
N ASP A 173 25.59 -9.93 17.33
CA ASP A 173 26.52 -11.02 17.62
C ASP A 173 27.85 -10.41 18.09
N SER A 174 28.13 -10.56 19.39
CA SER A 174 29.34 -10.02 20.02
C SER A 174 30.62 -10.68 19.52
N SER A 175 30.56 -11.94 19.06
CA SER A 175 31.74 -12.68 18.59
C SER A 175 32.33 -12.09 17.30
N ARG A 176 31.47 -11.48 16.48
CA ARG A 176 31.86 -10.83 15.21
C ARG A 176 32.23 -9.36 15.37
N CYS A 177 31.98 -8.78 16.53
CA CYS A 177 32.16 -7.36 16.74
C CYS A 177 33.62 -7.02 17.07
N VAL A 178 34.21 -6.13 16.28
CA VAL A 178 35.58 -5.61 16.45
C VAL A 178 35.62 -4.21 17.09
N SER A 179 34.52 -3.78 17.71
CA SER A 179 34.41 -2.53 18.47
C SER A 179 34.78 -1.24 17.70
N CYS A 180 34.66 -1.24 16.37
CA CYS A 180 35.02 -0.09 15.52
C CYS A 180 34.08 1.13 15.61
N GLY A 181 32.95 1.03 16.32
CA GLY A 181 32.01 2.15 16.51
C GLY A 181 31.19 2.57 15.27
N ALA A 182 31.35 1.92 14.11
CA ALA A 182 30.66 2.30 12.87
C ALA A 182 29.12 2.35 13.01
N CYS A 183 28.54 1.37 13.69
CA CYS A 183 27.09 1.28 13.92
C CYS A 183 26.57 2.42 14.81
N ILE A 184 27.30 2.81 15.86
CA ILE A 184 26.97 3.93 16.75
C ILE A 184 27.00 5.25 15.98
N LYS A 185 28.08 5.48 15.21
CA LYS A 185 28.22 6.68 14.36
C LYS A 185 27.13 6.75 13.29
N ALA A 186 26.76 5.63 12.68
CA ALA A 186 25.69 5.60 11.69
C ALA A 186 24.31 5.88 12.33
N CYS A 187 24.03 5.29 13.49
CA CYS A 187 22.76 5.47 14.18
C CYS A 187 22.54 6.92 14.63
N SER A 188 23.58 7.56 15.17
CA SER A 188 23.55 8.98 15.60
C SER A 188 23.44 9.95 14.42
N LYS A 189 24.18 9.72 13.32
CA LYS A 189 24.20 10.66 12.18
C LYS A 189 23.04 10.50 11.21
N LYS A 190 22.49 9.29 11.06
CA LYS A 190 21.51 8.96 9.99
C LYS A 190 20.15 8.54 10.53
N SER A 191 19.98 8.43 11.84
CA SER A 191 18.75 7.94 12.45
C SER A 191 18.56 8.53 13.86
N THR A 192 17.97 7.77 14.78
CA THR A 192 17.53 8.28 16.09
C THR A 192 18.61 8.35 17.17
N GLY A 193 19.84 7.91 16.88
CA GLY A 193 20.89 7.83 17.91
C GLY A 193 20.62 6.80 19.01
N ALA A 194 19.84 5.75 18.71
CA ALA A 194 19.50 4.68 19.65
C ALA A 194 20.67 3.78 20.08
N LEU A 195 21.82 3.84 19.40
CA LEU A 195 23.01 3.08 19.79
C LEU A 195 24.01 3.97 20.53
N HIS A 196 24.56 3.46 21.62
CA HIS A 196 25.69 4.06 22.35
C HIS A 196 26.74 2.98 22.68
N GLY A 197 27.91 3.41 23.14
CA GLY A 197 28.98 2.50 23.54
C GLY A 197 28.99 2.28 25.04
N GLU A 198 29.09 1.03 25.48
CA GLU A 198 29.27 0.63 26.87
C GLU A 198 30.24 -0.55 26.91
N ASN A 199 31.27 -0.50 27.77
CA ASN A 199 32.30 -1.55 27.87
C ASN A 199 32.88 -1.98 26.50
N TYR A 200 33.21 -1.00 25.65
CA TYR A 200 33.70 -1.20 24.28
C TYR A 200 32.75 -1.98 23.36
N ARG A 201 31.46 -2.11 23.71
CA ARG A 201 30.43 -2.77 22.89
C ARG A 201 29.28 -1.81 22.57
N PRO A 202 28.62 -1.97 21.42
CA PRO A 202 27.42 -1.20 21.11
C PRO A 202 26.22 -1.74 21.90
N VAL A 203 25.55 -0.85 22.62
CA VAL A 203 24.31 -1.13 23.36
C VAL A 203 23.15 -0.38 22.70
N ARG A 204 22.01 -1.04 22.59
CA ARG A 204 20.81 -0.51 21.94
C ARG A 204 19.78 -0.06 22.96
N ASP A 205 19.41 1.21 22.89
CA ASP A 205 18.22 1.73 23.53
C ASP A 205 16.98 1.30 22.72
N HIS A 206 16.23 0.35 23.27
CA HIS A 206 15.04 -0.21 22.63
C HIS A 206 13.91 0.82 22.47
N SER A 207 13.84 1.83 23.35
CA SER A 207 12.80 2.86 23.31
C SER A 207 12.99 3.86 22.16
N LYS A 208 14.24 4.12 21.76
CA LYS A 208 14.61 5.03 20.66
C LYS A 208 14.76 4.32 19.32
N CYS A 209 14.99 3.01 19.32
CA CYS A 209 15.21 2.26 18.09
C CYS A 209 13.92 2.19 17.25
N ILE A 210 13.98 2.71 16.03
CA ILE A 210 12.86 2.66 15.07
C ILE A 210 12.94 1.48 14.10
N GLY A 211 13.88 0.56 14.31
CA GLY A 211 14.05 -0.62 13.46
C GLY A 211 14.47 -0.31 12.02
N CYS A 212 15.21 0.78 11.79
CA CYS A 212 15.61 1.24 10.45
C CYS A 212 16.70 0.38 9.79
N GLY A 213 17.43 -0.44 10.56
CA GLY A 213 18.51 -1.29 10.05
C GLY A 213 19.82 -0.58 9.70
N GLN A 214 20.01 0.69 10.06
CA GLN A 214 21.26 1.43 9.79
C GLN A 214 22.48 0.76 10.42
N CYS A 215 22.34 0.18 11.61
CA CYS A 215 23.42 -0.57 12.26
C CYS A 215 23.83 -1.82 11.49
N VAL A 216 22.88 -2.53 10.86
CA VAL A 216 23.14 -3.70 10.01
C VAL A 216 23.93 -3.28 8.78
N ILE A 217 23.47 -2.25 8.07
CA ILE A 217 24.08 -1.80 6.80
C ILE A 217 25.49 -1.24 7.01
N SER A 218 25.70 -0.55 8.14
CA SER A 218 26.99 0.07 8.45
C SER A 218 28.01 -0.87 9.10
N CYS A 219 27.63 -2.09 9.46
CA CYS A 219 28.53 -3.00 10.17
C CYS A 219 29.45 -3.74 9.20
N PRO A 220 30.77 -3.45 9.17
CA PRO A 220 31.68 -4.05 8.19
C PRO A 220 31.91 -5.55 8.45
N THR A 221 31.79 -5.99 9.70
CA THR A 221 31.98 -7.39 10.08
C THR A 221 30.68 -8.19 10.12
N GLY A 222 29.53 -7.56 9.82
CA GLY A 222 28.21 -8.16 9.90
C GLY A 222 27.81 -8.65 11.31
N ALA A 223 28.38 -8.08 12.37
CA ALA A 223 27.98 -8.33 13.75
C ALA A 223 26.54 -7.88 14.05
N TRP A 224 25.98 -6.99 13.23
CA TRP A 224 24.55 -6.69 13.23
C TRP A 224 23.88 -7.39 12.05
N SER A 225 22.77 -8.07 12.32
CA SER A 225 21.92 -8.70 11.30
C SER A 225 20.47 -8.29 11.46
N ARG A 226 19.66 -8.49 10.41
CA ARG A 226 18.21 -8.32 10.49
C ARG A 226 17.59 -9.55 11.14
N SER A 227 16.57 -9.37 11.98
CA SER A 227 15.77 -10.49 12.50
C SER A 227 15.15 -11.32 11.36
N LYS A 228 14.98 -12.62 11.62
CA LYS A 228 14.35 -13.56 10.68
C LYS A 228 12.88 -13.20 10.51
N GLU A 229 12.22 -12.93 11.62
CA GLU A 229 10.87 -12.39 11.74
C GLU A 229 10.78 -11.02 11.06
N LYS A 230 9.60 -10.68 10.55
CA LYS A 230 9.34 -9.40 9.89
C LYS A 230 8.35 -8.61 10.70
N TYR A 231 8.70 -7.34 10.91
CA TYR A 231 7.92 -6.44 11.73
C TYR A 231 7.64 -5.16 10.95
N TYR A 232 6.55 -4.52 11.33
CA TYR A 232 6.04 -3.37 10.62
C TYR A 232 5.61 -2.29 11.61
N ARG A 233 5.61 -1.06 11.11
CA ARG A 233 4.86 0.04 11.68
C ARG A 233 3.65 0.26 10.77
N LEU A 234 2.47 0.05 11.33
CA LEU A 234 1.20 0.33 10.68
C LEU A 234 0.79 1.76 11.04
N ALA A 235 0.80 2.64 10.04
CA ALA A 235 0.24 3.98 10.14
C ALA A 235 -1.13 4.01 9.46
N ILE A 236 -2.08 4.76 10.02
CA ILE A 236 -3.47 4.78 9.53
C ILE A 236 -4.03 6.17 9.31
N MET A 237 -5.04 6.22 8.44
CA MET A 237 -5.91 7.37 8.15
C MET A 237 -5.22 8.60 7.55
N GLY A 238 -4.16 8.38 6.78
CA GLY A 238 -3.59 9.41 5.91
C GLY A 238 -4.51 9.69 4.74
N ARG A 239 -4.69 10.97 4.40
CA ARG A 239 -5.51 11.36 3.25
C ARG A 239 -5.09 12.68 2.65
N THR A 240 -5.17 12.72 1.33
CA THR A 240 -5.09 13.95 0.53
C THR A 240 -6.45 14.23 -0.11
N GLY A 241 -6.74 15.49 -0.41
CA GLY A 241 -7.96 15.87 -1.12
C GLY A 241 -8.54 17.21 -0.63
N LYS A 242 -9.80 17.44 -1.00
CA LYS A 242 -10.50 18.72 -0.82
C LYS A 242 -10.92 19.02 0.62
N LYS A 243 -11.10 18.00 1.46
CA LYS A 243 -11.61 18.15 2.83
C LYS A 243 -10.64 17.53 3.83
N ASN A 244 -10.22 18.34 4.80
CA ASN A 244 -9.38 17.98 5.94
C ASN A 244 -8.19 17.03 5.62
N PRO A 245 -7.28 17.40 4.69
CA PRO A 245 -6.10 16.59 4.39
C PRO A 245 -5.19 16.44 5.62
N ARG A 246 -4.60 15.25 5.78
CA ARG A 246 -3.73 14.88 6.91
C ARG A 246 -2.77 13.75 6.57
N LEU A 247 -1.68 13.65 7.32
CA LEU A 247 -0.81 12.48 7.30
C LEU A 247 -1.36 11.36 8.20
N ALA A 248 -0.96 10.13 7.90
CA ALA A 248 -1.26 8.96 8.70
C ALA A 248 -0.39 8.94 9.95
N GLU A 249 -1.03 8.62 11.07
CA GLU A 249 -0.39 8.48 12.37
C GLU A 249 -0.16 7.01 12.71
N ASP A 250 0.85 6.73 13.54
CA ASP A 250 1.16 5.36 13.93
C ASP A 250 0.06 4.74 14.77
N PHE A 251 -0.37 3.55 14.40
CA PHE A 251 -1.36 2.76 15.12
C PHE A 251 -0.72 1.61 15.90
N ILE A 252 0.07 0.78 15.20
CA ILE A 252 0.76 -0.35 15.83
C ILE A 252 2.21 -0.38 15.34
N ILE A 253 3.14 -0.52 16.27
CA ILE A 253 4.57 -0.66 16.00
C ILE A 253 4.97 -2.10 16.33
N TRP A 254 5.90 -2.68 15.58
CA TRP A 254 6.33 -4.08 15.73
C TRP A 254 5.20 -5.10 15.48
N VAL A 255 4.25 -4.76 14.60
CA VAL A 255 3.16 -5.66 14.20
C VAL A 255 3.62 -6.58 13.06
N ASP A 256 3.04 -7.78 12.97
CA ASP A 256 3.29 -8.78 11.93
C ASP A 256 2.39 -8.60 10.68
N GLU A 257 2.63 -9.39 9.62
CA GLU A 257 1.86 -9.29 8.37
C GLU A 257 0.39 -9.73 8.53
N GLU A 258 0.14 -10.79 9.30
CA GLU A 258 -1.18 -11.42 9.42
C GLU A 258 -2.14 -10.50 10.16
N SER A 259 -1.67 -9.93 11.28
CA SER A 259 -2.39 -8.91 12.04
C SER A 259 -2.75 -7.70 11.17
N ILE A 260 -1.82 -7.21 10.33
CA ILE A 260 -2.10 -6.09 9.41
C ILE A 260 -3.22 -6.44 8.41
N ILE A 261 -3.14 -7.63 7.79
CA ILE A 261 -4.16 -8.06 6.82
C ILE A 261 -5.52 -8.14 7.51
N GLN A 262 -5.58 -8.75 8.70
CA GLN A 262 -6.82 -8.87 9.46
C GLN A 262 -7.40 -7.50 9.83
N ILE A 263 -6.57 -6.55 10.27
CA ILE A 263 -6.99 -5.16 10.55
C ILE A 263 -7.58 -4.50 9.31
N ILE A 264 -6.95 -4.66 8.14
CA ILE A 264 -7.45 -4.12 6.88
C ILE A 264 -8.82 -4.73 6.55
N LEU A 265 -8.97 -6.05 6.65
CA LEU A 265 -10.22 -6.76 6.38
C LEU A 265 -11.36 -6.36 7.34
N ASN A 266 -11.06 -6.28 8.63
CA ASN A 266 -12.01 -5.80 9.63
C ASN A 266 -12.46 -4.37 9.34
N THR A 267 -11.54 -3.55 8.85
CA THR A 267 -11.85 -2.19 8.47
C THR A 267 -12.84 -2.11 7.31
N TYR A 268 -12.78 -3.03 6.34
CA TYR A 268 -13.84 -3.13 5.32
C TYR A 268 -15.21 -3.45 5.92
N LYS A 269 -15.29 -4.29 6.96
CA LYS A 269 -16.55 -4.57 7.67
C LYS A 269 -17.08 -3.32 8.37
N TYR A 270 -16.21 -2.62 9.11
CA TYR A 270 -16.54 -1.35 9.77
C TYR A 270 -17.08 -0.30 8.77
N VAL A 271 -16.44 -0.16 7.60
CA VAL A 271 -16.92 0.79 6.60
C VAL A 271 -18.27 0.37 6.03
N LYS A 272 -18.52 -0.93 5.79
CA LYS A 272 -19.84 -1.39 5.32
C LYS A 272 -20.96 -1.05 6.31
N GLU A 273 -20.69 -1.12 7.60
CA GLU A 273 -21.64 -0.77 8.65
C GLU A 273 -21.92 0.74 8.70
N TYR A 274 -20.85 1.55 8.68
CA TYR A 274 -20.96 2.98 8.99
C TYR A 274 -21.01 3.91 7.78
N ILE A 275 -20.80 3.44 6.56
CA ILE A 275 -20.81 4.29 5.36
C ILE A 275 -22.16 5.01 5.22
N ALA A 276 -22.12 6.33 4.98
CA ALA A 276 -23.35 7.10 4.84
C ALA A 276 -24.11 6.68 3.57
N LYS A 277 -25.42 6.39 3.70
CA LYS A 277 -26.27 5.93 2.58
C LYS A 277 -26.43 6.99 1.48
N ASP A 278 -26.32 8.27 1.86
CA ASP A 278 -26.37 9.44 0.99
C ASP A 278 -24.97 9.90 0.53
N ALA A 279 -23.92 9.13 0.82
CA ALA A 279 -22.57 9.47 0.37
C ALA A 279 -22.52 9.63 -1.16
N PRO A 280 -21.82 10.64 -1.69
CA PRO A 280 -21.69 10.85 -3.14
C PRO A 280 -21.18 9.59 -3.85
N GLU A 281 -21.92 9.13 -4.86
CA GLU A 281 -21.68 7.84 -5.56
C GLU A 281 -21.62 6.60 -4.64
N GLY A 282 -22.16 6.66 -3.42
CA GLY A 282 -22.02 5.62 -2.40
C GLY A 282 -20.59 5.43 -1.91
N LYS A 283 -19.74 6.47 -2.03
CA LYS A 283 -18.31 6.41 -1.71
C LYS A 283 -17.96 7.47 -0.68
N GLU A 284 -17.65 7.01 0.52
CA GLU A 284 -17.08 7.84 1.58
C GLU A 284 -15.62 7.42 1.82
N HIS A 285 -14.74 8.40 2.04
CA HIS A 285 -13.36 8.11 2.43
C HIS A 285 -13.36 7.64 3.89
N ILE A 286 -12.68 6.53 4.18
CA ILE A 286 -12.70 5.93 5.53
C ILE A 286 -12.35 6.92 6.64
N GLY A 287 -11.32 7.76 6.44
CA GLY A 287 -10.97 8.77 7.42
C GLY A 287 -12.13 9.68 7.84
N TYR A 288 -13.11 9.99 6.96
CA TYR A 288 -14.29 10.78 7.36
C TYR A 288 -15.26 9.97 8.22
N ILE A 289 -15.40 8.67 7.95
CA ILE A 289 -16.20 7.75 8.76
C ILE A 289 -15.60 7.68 10.16
N VAL A 290 -14.27 7.51 10.26
CA VAL A 290 -13.55 7.50 11.56
C VAL A 290 -13.67 8.83 12.28
N ASP A 291 -13.60 9.96 11.58
CA ASP A 291 -13.80 11.29 12.19
C ASP A 291 -15.22 11.45 12.76
N ARG A 292 -16.23 10.79 12.17
CA ARG A 292 -17.64 10.83 12.60
C ARG A 292 -17.95 9.84 13.73
N THR A 293 -17.51 8.59 13.63
CA THR A 293 -17.79 7.57 14.65
C THR A 293 -16.82 7.63 15.83
N GLY A 294 -15.66 8.26 15.64
CA GLY A 294 -14.57 8.30 16.61
C GLY A 294 -13.58 7.14 16.47
N PHE A 295 -12.33 7.40 16.90
CA PHE A 295 -11.23 6.44 16.85
C PHE A 295 -11.48 5.18 17.70
N MET A 296 -12.09 5.33 18.88
CA MET A 296 -12.32 4.20 19.78
C MET A 296 -13.26 3.15 19.17
N GLU A 297 -14.30 3.60 18.46
CA GLU A 297 -15.19 2.70 17.74
C GLU A 297 -14.46 2.02 16.58
N PHE A 298 -13.71 2.78 15.77
CA PHE A 298 -12.86 2.19 14.73
C PHE A 298 -11.88 1.14 15.30
N LYS A 299 -11.22 1.45 16.43
CA LYS A 299 -10.24 0.57 17.07
C LYS A 299 -10.87 -0.76 17.48
N LYS A 300 -12.08 -0.75 18.04
CA LYS A 300 -12.84 -1.97 18.40
C LYS A 300 -13.01 -2.90 17.20
N TRP A 301 -13.45 -2.36 16.06
CA TRP A 301 -13.61 -3.15 14.85
C TRP A 301 -12.27 -3.59 14.27
N ALA A 302 -11.32 -2.66 14.15
CA ALA A 302 -10.00 -2.92 13.57
C ALA A 302 -9.29 -4.08 14.27
N LEU A 303 -9.39 -4.17 15.60
CA LEU A 303 -8.73 -5.20 16.41
C LEU A 303 -9.57 -6.48 16.62
N GLU A 304 -10.75 -6.59 16.02
CA GLU A 304 -11.61 -7.78 16.17
C GLU A 304 -10.88 -9.06 15.71
N GLY A 305 -10.64 -10.00 16.63
CA GLY A 305 -9.95 -11.25 16.33
C GLY A 305 -8.46 -11.12 15.99
N VAL A 306 -7.85 -9.95 16.21
CA VAL A 306 -6.41 -9.70 15.99
C VAL A 306 -5.63 -10.11 17.24
N GLN A 307 -4.68 -11.02 17.08
CA GLN A 307 -3.77 -11.44 18.15
C GLN A 307 -2.41 -10.77 17.97
N LEU A 308 -2.15 -9.73 18.77
CA LEU A 308 -0.88 -9.02 18.72
C LEU A 308 0.17 -9.75 19.55
N SER A 309 1.39 -9.88 19.01
CA SER A 309 2.53 -10.40 19.77
C SER A 309 2.92 -9.49 20.95
N ASP A 310 3.62 -10.02 21.95
CA ASP A 310 4.10 -9.26 23.11
C ASP A 310 5.04 -8.09 22.75
N LYS A 311 5.64 -8.12 21.55
CA LYS A 311 6.50 -7.05 21.03
C LYS A 311 5.70 -5.88 20.44
N ALA A 312 4.45 -6.13 20.04
CA ALA A 312 3.63 -5.13 19.37
C ALA A 312 3.25 -4.01 20.34
N ILE A 313 3.48 -2.77 19.92
CA ILE A 313 3.13 -1.57 20.69
C ILE A 313 1.91 -0.95 20.02
N LEU A 314 0.74 -1.18 20.61
CA LEU A 314 -0.52 -0.57 20.22
C LEU A 314 -0.61 0.87 20.78
N LYS A 315 -0.99 1.82 19.93
CA LYS A 315 -1.31 3.18 20.37
C LYS A 315 -2.75 3.22 20.85
N GLU A 316 -2.91 3.50 22.15
CA GLU A 316 -4.22 3.55 22.78
C GLU A 316 -5.11 4.67 22.25
N ASN A 317 -4.50 5.80 21.87
CA ASN A 317 -5.16 6.96 21.27
C ASN A 317 -4.34 7.46 20.09
N ILE A 318 -5.03 7.98 19.06
CA ILE A 318 -4.41 8.61 17.91
C ILE A 318 -5.00 10.01 17.72
N TYR A 319 -4.12 11.00 17.59
CA TYR A 319 -4.49 12.37 17.31
C TYR A 319 -3.92 12.77 15.96
N TRP A 320 -4.79 12.84 14.95
CA TRP A 320 -4.36 13.29 13.64
C TRP A 320 -4.26 14.81 13.58
N SER A 321 -3.06 15.28 13.29
CA SER A 321 -2.83 16.66 12.87
C SER A 321 -3.23 16.82 11.40
N GLY A 322 -4.07 17.81 11.09
CA GLY A 322 -4.56 18.03 9.74
C GLY A 322 -5.16 19.42 9.58
N VAL A 323 -5.29 19.86 8.34
CA VAL A 323 -5.96 21.12 8.02
C VAL A 323 -7.44 20.96 8.37
N LYS A 324 -8.02 21.97 9.03
CA LYS A 324 -9.45 22.07 9.26
C LYS A 324 -9.93 23.32 8.52
N TYR A 325 -10.95 23.16 7.69
CA TYR A 325 -11.64 24.25 7.03
C TYR A 325 -12.93 24.55 7.78
#